data_AF-A0A2P8EYI7-F1
#
_entry.id   AF-A0A2P8EYI7-F1
#
_cell.length_a   1.000
_cell.length_b   1.000
_cell.length_c   1.000
_cell.angle_alpha   90.00
_cell.angle_beta   90.00
_cell.angle_gamma   90.00
#
_symmetry.space_group_name_H-M   'P 1'
#
loop_
_entity.id
_entity.type
_entity.pdbx_description
1 polymer ?
#
loop_
_entity_poly.entity_id
_entity_poly.type
_entity_poly.pdbx_seq_one_letter_code
_entity_poly.pdbx_strand_id
1 'polypeptide(L)'
;MQSVLWKSTFGKKYESLSNMTFRRMRMWLPGWFMAVTLVMSPQILLADFVPLNGAAVTSNIAEIRVSDDGVQVNLEVFVRDIPVFEALVPERWYKDETSTLPALAERIKDFAQNGLSIRGTDGVPLNVIANLVEPRTRIDRASPLAGQRDPVSGQVVPAPPNDKRVLYAELFYSFGDARPEQITITPPMDENGRLRASIGMIVYDRDVPVIDFRYLSDQETLNIDWSDPWYTSFENSTLKRHYRFPIQTFLYATPYEIRHEALVRVRDAAEIIGAPIAGRTLTAAERKEIETRLPSVLNERSPMTVEGEKVVPFFDRLSFMRIGQRGLNFLGDDVEILTDADFVGLIYSHPANGYAQEATVEWTAFPNRVTNVPGSATDAAGPFLTELTPQDTVLTWINHFKTYEPAVIAPVAFGKERTVDVPLLTIVLITFTIGAAAILSRRRSVPVAQRIGVVGILVVVTGVSTQFGWITVLNPVAGVPDDPAATRITGHLIENFHKGLQAKIPQRLDDALNVSISEESFQDVKQELTRALLVEMQGGGVGTIDGIRDLVVTNTAAASGGNGFMATVNWSATASGNHWGHPHQKNIRFSALMDVAPIDGSWKLTGMTVTTAQPET
;
A
#
# COMPACT_ATOMS: atom_id res chain seq x y z
N MET A 1 38.04 -1.98 45.49
CA MET A 1 38.76 -1.28 46.58
C MET A 1 38.78 0.19 46.21
N GLN A 2 38.21 1.19 46.89
CA GLN A 2 37.52 1.41 48.17
C GLN A 2 36.41 2.46 47.84
N SER A 3 35.12 2.25 48.08
CA SER A 3 34.34 2.45 49.32
C SER A 3 34.43 3.85 49.95
N VAL A 4 33.47 4.77 49.71
CA VAL A 4 32.21 5.13 50.45
C VAL A 4 32.38 6.13 51.65
N LEU A 5 31.37 7.01 51.80
CA LEU A 5 30.74 7.60 53.03
C LEU A 5 31.18 9.03 53.43
N TRP A 6 30.33 9.98 53.87
CA TRP A 6 29.11 9.94 54.72
C TRP A 6 28.37 11.32 54.63
N LYS A 7 27.04 11.43 54.41
CA LYS A 7 25.87 11.48 55.34
C LYS A 7 25.54 12.77 56.11
N SER A 8 24.21 12.99 56.19
CA SER A 8 23.40 13.79 57.15
C SER A 8 23.11 15.24 56.73
N THR A 9 21.91 15.83 56.91
CA THR A 9 20.92 15.61 57.98
C THR A 9 19.50 16.07 57.57
N PHE A 10 18.49 15.35 58.07
CA PHE A 10 17.06 15.70 58.14
C PHE A 10 16.79 16.87 59.11
N GLY A 11 15.72 17.65 58.89
CA GLY A 11 15.15 18.50 59.96
C GLY A 11 14.05 19.49 59.55
N LYS A 12 12.80 19.12 59.82
CA LYS A 12 11.52 19.82 59.51
C LYS A 12 11.18 21.00 60.45
N LYS A 13 10.15 21.77 59.98
CA LYS A 13 9.06 22.51 60.68
C LYS A 13 9.21 24.03 60.58
N TYR A 14 8.17 24.84 60.31
CA TYR A 14 6.80 24.88 60.84
C TYR A 14 5.91 25.68 59.87
N GLU A 15 4.62 25.33 59.72
CA GLU A 15 3.50 26.20 60.12
C GLU A 15 2.16 25.50 59.88
N SER A 16 1.21 25.79 60.77
CA SER A 16 -0.09 25.15 60.90
C SER A 16 -1.18 26.19 61.16
N LEU A 17 -2.41 25.79 60.82
CA LEU A 17 -3.73 26.32 61.25
C LEU A 17 -4.28 27.46 60.38
N SER A 18 -5.59 27.60 60.15
CA SER A 18 -6.75 26.71 60.03
C SER A 18 -7.93 27.61 59.59
N ASN A 19 -8.89 27.00 58.91
CA ASN A 19 -10.32 27.34 58.84
C ASN A 19 -10.90 28.39 57.86
N MET A 20 -12.01 27.91 57.25
CA MET A 20 -13.23 28.56 56.77
C MET A 20 -13.34 29.03 55.31
N THR A 21 -14.04 28.17 54.55
CA THR A 21 -15.19 28.46 53.66
C THR A 21 -15.07 29.61 52.67
N PHE A 22 -15.09 29.31 51.36
CA PHE A 22 -16.09 29.87 50.43
C PHE A 22 -15.99 29.21 49.03
N ARG A 23 -17.08 28.54 48.67
CA ARG A 23 -17.68 28.36 47.34
C ARG A 23 -17.03 29.19 46.20
N ARG A 24 -16.38 28.54 45.23
CA ARG A 24 -16.36 28.93 43.80
C ARG A 24 -15.67 27.86 42.95
N MET A 25 -16.50 27.03 42.32
CA MET A 25 -16.12 26.12 41.25
C MET A 25 -16.02 26.95 39.96
N ARG A 26 -14.80 27.26 39.49
CA ARG A 26 -14.57 27.75 38.13
C ARG A 26 -13.11 27.58 37.70
N MET A 27 -12.96 26.97 36.52
CA MET A 27 -11.76 26.76 35.70
C MET A 27 -10.77 25.72 36.21
N TRP A 28 -10.66 24.60 35.48
CA TRP A 28 -9.41 24.03 34.93
C TRP A 28 -9.83 22.95 33.93
N LEU A 29 -9.96 23.31 32.64
CA LEU A 29 -9.86 22.38 31.50
C LEU A 29 -9.91 23.18 30.18
N PRO A 30 -8.74 23.60 29.67
CA PRO A 30 -8.50 23.60 28.23
C PRO A 30 -7.26 22.73 27.98
N GLY A 31 -7.40 21.42 28.24
CA GLY A 31 -6.33 20.44 28.04
C GLY A 31 -6.78 19.17 27.30
N TRP A 32 -8.07 19.05 26.97
CA TRP A 32 -8.65 17.84 26.38
C TRP A 32 -9.14 18.01 24.94
N PHE A 33 -9.13 19.23 24.41
CA PHE A 33 -9.53 19.48 23.01
C PHE A 33 -8.38 19.41 22.00
N MET A 34 -7.13 19.29 22.47
CA MET A 34 -5.94 19.24 21.59
C MET A 34 -5.38 17.83 21.39
N ALA A 35 -5.85 16.83 22.14
CA ALA A 35 -5.39 15.44 22.05
C ALA A 35 -6.32 14.53 21.22
N VAL A 36 -7.51 15.00 20.84
CA VAL A 36 -8.51 14.21 20.06
C VAL A 36 -8.43 14.50 18.55
N THR A 37 -7.75 15.56 18.12
CA THR A 37 -7.57 15.88 16.69
C THR A 37 -6.32 15.27 16.06
N LEU A 38 -5.55 14.45 16.77
CA LEU A 38 -4.31 13.83 16.27
C LEU A 38 -4.41 12.32 15.98
N VAL A 39 -5.62 11.73 16.07
CA VAL A 39 -5.83 10.27 15.89
C VAL A 39 -6.66 9.92 14.65
N MET A 40 -7.11 10.89 13.84
CA MET A 40 -7.89 10.60 12.63
C MET A 40 -7.29 11.29 11.41
N SER A 41 -6.20 10.70 10.92
CA SER A 41 -5.80 10.82 9.53
C SER A 41 -5.07 9.51 9.18
N PRO A 42 -5.73 8.52 8.56
CA PRO A 42 -4.95 7.56 7.79
C PRO A 42 -4.29 8.38 6.69
N GLN A 43 -2.99 8.64 6.81
CA GLN A 43 -2.22 9.10 5.68
C GLN A 43 -2.21 7.96 4.69
N ILE A 44 -3.12 8.03 3.71
CA ILE A 44 -3.17 7.17 2.55
C ILE A 44 -1.90 7.46 1.75
N LEU A 45 -0.85 6.70 2.02
CA LEU A 45 0.37 6.70 1.23
C LEU A 45 0.18 5.68 0.10
N LEU A 46 -0.34 6.19 -1.03
CA LEU A 46 -0.19 5.57 -2.34
C LEU A 46 1.31 5.53 -2.65
N ALA A 47 1.98 4.41 -2.42
CA ALA A 47 3.41 4.30 -2.70
C ALA A 47 3.67 3.48 -3.96
N ASP A 48 3.06 3.93 -5.06
CA ASP A 48 3.69 3.83 -6.37
C ASP A 48 4.65 5.02 -6.55
N PHE A 49 5.69 4.85 -7.37
CA PHE A 49 6.59 5.97 -7.69
C PHE A 49 5.82 7.08 -8.42
N VAL A 50 5.70 8.23 -7.76
CA VAL A 50 5.11 9.44 -8.32
C VAL A 50 6.17 10.54 -8.36
N PRO A 51 6.69 10.93 -9.54
CA PRO A 51 7.67 12.02 -9.62
C PRO A 51 7.00 13.35 -9.28
N LEU A 52 7.42 13.96 -8.17
CA LEU A 52 6.90 15.25 -7.69
C LEU A 52 7.62 16.48 -8.26
N ASN A 53 8.61 16.27 -9.14
CA ASN A 53 9.43 17.36 -9.66
C ASN A 53 8.67 18.29 -10.63
N GLY A 54 7.55 17.85 -11.21
CA GLY A 54 6.76 18.65 -12.15
C GLY A 54 7.23 18.61 -13.61
N ALA A 55 8.31 17.87 -13.93
CA ALA A 55 8.85 17.80 -15.28
C ALA A 55 7.85 17.20 -16.28
N ALA A 56 7.04 16.23 -15.85
CA ALA A 56 5.99 15.62 -16.67
C ALA A 56 4.82 16.57 -17.02
N VAL A 57 4.70 17.71 -16.33
CA VAL A 57 3.60 18.68 -16.50
C VAL A 57 4.07 20.07 -16.90
N THR A 58 5.35 20.23 -17.24
CA THR A 58 5.90 21.54 -17.61
C THR A 58 5.42 22.03 -18.97
N SER A 59 5.65 23.32 -19.27
CA SER A 59 5.19 23.98 -20.50
C SER A 59 5.65 23.30 -21.78
N ASN A 60 6.87 22.76 -21.87
CA ASN A 60 7.29 22.05 -23.08
C ASN A 60 7.77 20.64 -22.72
N ILE A 61 7.40 19.65 -23.52
CA ILE A 61 7.77 18.26 -23.26
C ILE A 61 8.49 17.68 -24.46
N ALA A 62 9.63 17.03 -24.23
CA ALA A 62 10.38 16.29 -25.23
C ALA A 62 10.44 14.81 -24.84
N GLU A 63 9.88 13.93 -25.68
CA GLU A 63 10.13 12.49 -25.60
C GLU A 63 11.21 12.15 -26.62
N ILE A 64 12.38 11.77 -26.13
CA ILE A 64 13.59 11.56 -26.94
C ILE A 64 13.86 10.06 -27.01
N ARG A 65 14.04 9.51 -28.20
CA ARG A 65 14.34 8.10 -28.43
C ARG A 65 15.56 7.96 -29.33
N VAL A 66 16.62 7.37 -28.81
CA VAL A 66 17.80 6.98 -29.58
C VAL A 66 17.49 5.68 -30.32
N SER A 67 17.58 5.68 -31.65
CA SER A 67 17.45 4.52 -32.51
C SER A 67 18.81 4.18 -33.13
N ASP A 68 18.88 3.13 -33.98
CA ASP A 68 20.13 2.74 -34.63
C ASP A 68 20.63 3.76 -35.67
N ASP A 69 19.73 4.56 -36.23
CA ASP A 69 19.95 5.48 -37.36
C ASP A 69 19.93 6.97 -36.96
N GLY A 70 19.46 7.29 -35.77
CA GLY A 70 19.37 8.67 -35.30
C GLY A 70 18.69 8.82 -33.95
N VAL A 71 18.23 10.03 -33.68
CA VAL A 71 17.44 10.36 -32.50
C VAL A 71 16.08 10.90 -32.95
N GLN A 72 15.02 10.22 -32.55
CA GLN A 72 13.65 10.68 -32.71
C GLN A 72 13.25 11.57 -31.53
N VAL A 73 12.64 12.71 -31.79
CA VAL A 73 12.15 13.62 -30.75
C VAL A 73 10.70 13.99 -31.04
N ASN A 74 9.81 13.61 -30.14
CA ASN A 74 8.44 14.11 -30.11
C ASN A 74 8.38 15.31 -29.17
N LEU A 75 8.18 16.50 -29.72
CA LEU A 75 8.21 17.76 -28.99
C LEU A 75 6.81 18.37 -28.91
N GLU A 76 6.30 18.58 -27.70
CA GLU A 76 5.11 19.38 -27.42
C GLU A 76 5.55 20.78 -26.94
N VAL A 77 5.37 21.80 -27.77
CA VAL A 77 5.66 23.19 -27.44
C VAL A 77 4.38 23.90 -27.01
N PHE A 78 4.35 24.48 -25.82
CA PHE A 78 3.20 25.25 -25.36
C PHE A 78 2.99 26.50 -26.22
N VAL A 79 1.73 26.85 -26.47
CA VAL A 79 1.36 27.96 -27.36
C VAL A 79 2.04 29.30 -27.04
N ARG A 80 2.37 29.57 -25.76
CA ARG A 80 3.08 30.79 -25.37
C ARG A 80 4.58 30.76 -25.66
N ASP A 81 5.15 29.57 -25.79
CA ASP A 81 6.58 29.37 -26.02
C ASP A 81 6.90 29.20 -27.51
N ILE A 82 5.90 29.19 -28.40
CA ILE A 82 6.07 29.15 -29.87
C ILE A 82 7.14 30.13 -30.39
N PRO A 83 7.26 31.39 -29.90
CA PRO A 83 8.32 32.29 -30.35
C PRO A 83 9.75 31.76 -30.14
N VAL A 84 9.97 30.90 -29.14
CA VAL A 84 11.27 30.24 -28.90
C VAL A 84 11.54 29.14 -29.93
N PHE A 85 10.48 28.56 -30.50
CA PHE A 85 10.51 27.46 -31.46
C PHE A 85 10.03 27.88 -32.86
N GLU A 86 10.11 29.17 -33.20
CA GLU A 86 9.58 29.76 -34.44
C GLU A 86 10.10 29.06 -35.70
N ALA A 87 11.34 28.57 -35.65
CA ALA A 87 11.97 27.82 -36.73
C ALA A 87 11.17 26.59 -37.21
N LEU A 88 10.37 25.99 -36.32
CA LEU A 88 9.51 24.84 -36.64
C LEU A 88 8.16 25.23 -37.26
N VAL A 89 7.73 26.49 -37.11
CA VAL A 89 6.36 26.91 -37.48
C VAL A 89 6.20 26.93 -39.02
N PRO A 90 5.27 26.15 -39.60
CA PRO A 90 5.09 26.12 -41.05
C PRO A 90 4.74 27.48 -41.64
N GLU A 91 5.32 27.83 -42.79
CA GLU A 91 5.08 29.12 -43.48
C GLU A 91 3.59 29.39 -43.74
N ARG A 92 2.83 28.33 -44.08
CA ARG A 92 1.37 28.38 -44.30
C ARG A 92 0.53 28.88 -43.11
N TRP A 93 1.11 29.02 -41.93
CA TRP A 93 0.41 29.51 -40.74
C TRP A 93 0.58 31.01 -40.49
N TYR A 94 1.48 31.66 -41.24
CA TYR A 94 1.61 33.11 -41.22
C TYR A 94 0.52 33.72 -42.11
N LYS A 95 -0.20 34.73 -41.59
CA LYS A 95 -1.33 35.37 -42.27
C LYS A 95 -0.91 36.37 -43.37
N ASP A 96 0.34 36.83 -43.33
CA ASP A 96 0.87 37.83 -44.27
C ASP A 96 1.83 37.17 -45.26
N GLU A 97 1.52 37.24 -46.56
CA GLU A 97 2.36 36.80 -47.69
C GLU A 97 3.68 37.59 -47.84
N THR A 98 3.94 38.56 -46.94
CA THR A 98 5.12 39.44 -46.96
C THR A 98 6.17 39.09 -45.90
N SER A 99 6.02 37.98 -45.19
CA SER A 99 7.04 37.57 -44.19
C SER A 99 8.37 37.28 -44.90
N THR A 100 9.42 38.03 -44.58
CA THR A 100 10.80 37.80 -45.02
C THR A 100 11.45 36.67 -44.19
N LEU A 101 10.70 35.62 -43.90
CA LEU A 101 11.24 34.47 -43.16
C LEU A 101 12.27 33.76 -44.04
N PRO A 102 13.43 33.36 -43.49
CA PRO A 102 14.35 32.47 -44.18
C PRO A 102 13.63 31.20 -44.63
N ALA A 103 14.13 30.56 -45.69
CA ALA A 103 13.56 29.32 -46.18
C ALA A 103 13.54 28.26 -45.07
N LEU A 104 12.50 27.40 -45.05
CA LEU A 104 12.36 26.35 -44.03
C LEU A 104 13.66 25.58 -43.76
N ALA A 105 14.43 25.24 -44.80
CA ALA A 105 15.71 24.53 -44.66
C ALA A 105 16.74 25.30 -43.82
N GLU A 106 16.85 26.62 -44.00
CA GLU A 106 17.75 27.46 -43.22
C GLU A 106 17.30 27.57 -41.77
N ARG A 107 15.99 27.71 -41.54
CA ARG A 107 15.43 27.76 -40.17
C ARG A 107 15.62 26.43 -39.44
N ILE A 108 15.42 25.30 -40.11
CA ILE A 108 15.64 23.97 -39.53
C ILE A 108 17.12 23.76 -39.19
N LYS A 109 18.03 24.28 -40.02
CA LYS A 109 19.46 24.30 -39.72
C LYS A 109 19.80 25.16 -38.49
N ASP A 110 19.19 26.34 -38.38
CA ASP A 110 19.31 27.18 -37.18
C ASP A 110 18.74 26.47 -35.94
N PHE A 111 17.59 25.80 -36.07
CA PHE A 111 16.99 25.01 -35.00
C PHE A 111 17.92 23.90 -34.49
N ALA A 112 18.61 23.20 -35.40
CA ALA A 112 19.61 22.19 -35.04
C ALA A 112 20.77 22.77 -34.21
N GLN A 113 21.09 24.06 -34.40
CA GLN A 113 22.20 24.72 -33.72
C GLN A 113 21.78 25.38 -32.39
N ASN A 114 20.65 26.10 -32.40
CA ASN A 114 20.27 27.06 -31.36
C ASN A 114 18.91 26.75 -30.71
N GLY A 115 18.12 25.85 -31.30
CA GLY A 115 16.85 25.37 -30.76
C GLY A 115 17.07 24.22 -29.77
N LEU A 116 16.39 23.09 -29.98
CA LEU A 116 16.74 21.85 -29.29
C LEU A 116 17.87 21.19 -30.09
N SER A 117 19.11 21.38 -29.66
CA SER A 117 20.29 20.87 -30.37
C SER A 117 20.65 19.48 -29.86
N ILE A 118 20.93 18.54 -30.78
CA ILE A 118 21.53 17.25 -30.45
C ILE A 118 22.83 17.17 -31.23
N ARG A 119 23.95 16.96 -30.52
CA ARG A 119 25.30 16.92 -31.08
C ARG A 119 25.88 15.52 -30.94
N GLY A 120 26.63 15.08 -31.94
CA GLY A 120 27.37 13.81 -31.88
C GLY A 120 28.62 13.89 -31.00
N THR A 121 29.39 12.81 -30.96
CA THR A 121 30.64 12.68 -30.20
C THR A 121 31.67 13.77 -30.51
N ASP A 122 31.67 14.29 -31.74
CA ASP A 122 32.56 15.36 -32.21
C ASP A 122 32.08 16.78 -31.83
N GLY A 123 30.95 16.90 -31.15
CA GLY A 123 30.32 18.17 -30.79
C GLY A 123 29.60 18.88 -31.95
N VAL A 124 29.55 18.26 -33.14
CA VAL A 124 28.87 18.82 -34.31
C VAL A 124 27.36 18.55 -34.20
N PRO A 125 26.50 19.55 -34.45
CA PRO A 125 25.05 19.36 -34.48
C PRO A 125 24.65 18.33 -35.54
N LEU A 126 23.80 17.39 -35.14
CA LEU A 126 23.20 16.42 -36.06
C LEU A 126 22.21 17.12 -36.98
N ASN A 127 22.11 16.63 -38.22
CA ASN A 127 21.13 17.13 -39.18
C ASN A 127 19.72 16.74 -38.72
N VAL A 128 18.83 17.72 -38.58
CA VAL A 128 17.45 17.51 -38.13
C VAL A 128 16.46 17.62 -39.29
N ILE A 129 15.48 16.73 -39.30
CA ILE A 129 14.34 16.74 -40.20
C ILE A 129 13.07 16.86 -39.35
N ALA A 130 12.20 17.82 -39.68
CA ALA A 130 10.87 17.90 -39.08
C ALA A 130 9.89 17.09 -39.94
N ASN A 131 9.63 15.85 -39.53
CA ASN A 131 8.75 14.92 -40.24
C ASN A 131 7.28 15.36 -40.20
N LEU A 132 6.86 15.93 -39.07
CA LEU A 132 5.50 16.41 -38.85
C LEU A 132 5.53 17.65 -37.96
N VAL A 133 4.75 18.67 -38.30
CA VAL A 133 4.48 19.82 -37.43
C VAL A 133 3.01 20.22 -37.55
N GLU A 134 2.27 20.14 -36.45
CA GLU A 134 0.82 20.41 -36.43
C GLU A 134 0.32 20.87 -35.05
N PRO A 135 -0.81 21.59 -34.97
CA PRO A 135 -1.40 21.94 -33.69
C PRO A 135 -2.06 20.71 -33.08
N ARG A 136 -1.80 20.45 -31.79
CA ARG A 136 -2.44 19.39 -31.01
C ARG A 136 -2.92 19.91 -29.67
N THR A 137 -3.67 19.06 -28.98
CA THR A 137 -3.87 19.17 -27.54
C THR A 137 -2.81 18.34 -26.82
N ARG A 138 -2.22 18.92 -25.77
CA ARG A 138 -1.27 18.26 -24.87
C ARG A 138 -1.81 16.91 -24.39
N ILE A 139 -0.93 15.91 -24.39
CA ILE A 139 -1.19 14.62 -23.76
C ILE A 139 -1.09 14.78 -22.24
N ASP A 140 -2.10 14.29 -21.53
CA ASP A 140 -2.13 14.37 -20.07
C ASP A 140 -1.15 13.36 -19.47
N ARG A 141 -0.16 13.88 -18.75
CA ARG A 141 0.86 13.12 -18.01
C ARG A 141 0.85 13.50 -16.53
N ALA A 142 -0.19 14.18 -16.07
CA ALA A 142 -0.27 14.68 -14.71
C ALA A 142 -0.29 13.52 -13.70
N SER A 143 0.53 13.68 -12.67
CA SER A 143 0.40 12.89 -11.45
C SER A 143 -0.98 13.14 -10.83
N PRO A 144 -1.58 12.16 -10.14
CA PRO A 144 -2.79 12.38 -9.33
C PRO A 144 -2.64 13.53 -8.32
N LEU A 145 -1.40 13.80 -7.90
CA LEU A 145 -1.06 14.86 -6.94
C LEU A 145 -0.79 16.22 -7.61
N ALA A 146 -0.81 16.32 -8.95
CA ALA A 146 -0.52 17.56 -9.65
C ALA A 146 -1.49 18.69 -9.24
N GLY A 147 -0.96 19.86 -8.90
CA GLY A 147 -1.72 20.99 -8.38
C GLY A 147 -2.21 20.86 -6.93
N GLN A 148 -2.00 19.69 -6.30
CA GLN A 148 -2.33 19.50 -4.89
C GLN A 148 -1.20 20.01 -4.00
N ARG A 149 -1.55 20.33 -2.75
CA ARG A 149 -0.55 20.63 -1.72
C ARG A 149 -0.15 19.32 -1.06
N ASP A 150 1.13 19.00 -1.12
CA ASP A 150 1.72 17.88 -0.39
C ASP A 150 1.45 18.08 1.12
N PRO A 151 0.78 17.13 1.80
CA PRO A 151 0.41 17.26 3.20
C PRO A 151 1.62 17.16 4.16
N VAL A 152 2.73 16.55 3.72
CA VAL A 152 3.94 16.38 4.51
C VAL A 152 4.88 17.58 4.34
N SER A 153 5.23 17.92 3.10
CA SER A 153 6.16 19.02 2.82
C SER A 153 5.50 20.40 2.81
N GLY A 154 4.17 20.46 2.65
CA GLY A 154 3.41 21.69 2.46
C GLY A 154 3.63 22.35 1.09
N GLN A 155 4.46 21.78 0.20
CA GLN A 155 4.73 22.32 -1.13
C GLN A 155 3.57 22.03 -2.08
N VAL A 156 3.33 22.94 -3.03
CA VAL A 156 2.35 22.70 -4.09
C VAL A 156 3.04 21.95 -5.21
N VAL A 157 2.53 20.76 -5.53
CA VAL A 157 3.01 19.98 -6.68
C VAL A 157 2.65 20.73 -7.96
N PRO A 158 3.58 20.91 -8.91
CA PRO A 158 3.29 21.63 -10.15
C PRO A 158 2.08 21.04 -10.88
N ALA A 159 1.30 21.92 -11.52
CA ALA A 159 0.15 21.57 -12.36
C ALA A 159 0.45 21.89 -13.83
N PRO A 160 -0.15 21.16 -14.78
CA PRO A 160 0.00 21.49 -16.19
C PRO A 160 -0.60 22.87 -16.53
N PRO A 161 -0.16 23.52 -17.62
CA PRO A 161 -0.78 24.76 -18.09
C PRO A 161 -2.29 24.59 -18.32
N ASN A 162 -3.08 25.60 -17.94
CA ASN A 162 -4.54 25.58 -18.12
C ASN A 162 -4.95 25.48 -19.59
N ASP A 163 -4.19 26.13 -20.49
CA ASP A 163 -4.39 26.00 -21.92
C ASP A 163 -3.67 24.76 -22.42
N LYS A 164 -4.43 23.85 -23.05
CA LYS A 164 -3.92 22.55 -23.51
C LYS A 164 -3.33 22.62 -24.93
N ARG A 165 -3.42 23.75 -25.63
CA ARG A 165 -2.93 23.86 -27.00
C ARG A 165 -1.41 23.81 -27.05
N VAL A 166 -0.88 22.95 -27.90
CA VAL A 166 0.54 22.79 -28.16
C VAL A 166 0.80 22.76 -29.66
N LEU A 167 1.98 23.23 -30.06
CA LEU A 167 2.57 22.87 -31.34
C LEU A 167 3.28 21.53 -31.15
N TYR A 168 2.82 20.50 -31.85
CA TYR A 168 3.46 19.19 -31.82
C TYR A 168 4.40 19.06 -33.02
N ALA A 169 5.61 18.60 -32.78
CA ALA A 169 6.61 18.34 -33.81
C ALA A 169 7.24 16.96 -33.64
N GLU A 170 7.33 16.21 -34.73
CA GLU A 170 8.11 14.97 -34.83
C GLU A 170 9.41 15.29 -35.56
N LEU A 171 10.52 15.20 -34.83
CA LEU A 171 11.84 15.54 -35.31
C LEU A 171 12.71 14.29 -35.38
N PHE A 172 13.57 14.22 -36.39
CA PHE A 172 14.55 13.16 -36.55
C PHE A 172 15.94 13.75 -36.77
N TYR A 173 16.86 13.44 -35.85
CA TYR A 173 18.27 13.85 -35.90
C TYR A 173 19.09 12.68 -36.42
N SER A 174 19.54 12.74 -37.67
CA SER A 174 20.25 11.63 -38.31
C SER A 174 21.69 11.54 -37.84
N PHE A 175 22.19 10.31 -37.63
CA PHE A 175 23.61 10.04 -37.41
C PHE A 175 24.46 10.08 -38.70
N GLY A 176 23.83 10.16 -39.87
CA GLY A 176 24.52 10.03 -41.14
C GLY A 176 25.18 8.65 -41.28
N ASP A 177 26.47 8.61 -41.57
CA ASP A 177 27.19 7.37 -41.89
C ASP A 177 27.75 6.65 -40.66
N ALA A 178 27.81 7.29 -39.49
CA ALA A 178 28.47 6.74 -38.31
C ALA A 178 27.65 6.97 -37.03
N ARG A 179 27.44 5.89 -36.26
CA ARG A 179 26.79 5.95 -34.95
C ARG A 179 27.71 6.61 -33.92
N PRO A 180 27.26 7.64 -33.20
CA PRO A 180 28.05 8.25 -32.14
C PRO A 180 28.09 7.34 -30.91
N GLU A 181 29.18 7.38 -30.15
CA GLU A 181 29.28 6.73 -28.84
C GLU A 181 28.55 7.53 -27.74
N GLN A 182 28.39 8.83 -27.98
CA GLN A 182 27.79 9.76 -27.05
C GLN A 182 27.09 10.90 -27.80
N ILE A 183 25.98 11.39 -27.25
CA ILE A 183 25.28 12.56 -27.76
C ILE A 183 25.12 13.61 -26.67
N THR A 184 25.18 14.88 -27.04
CA THR A 184 24.90 15.99 -26.12
C THR A 184 23.58 16.66 -26.53
N ILE A 185 22.63 16.69 -25.60
CA ILE A 185 21.30 17.28 -25.79
C ILE A 185 21.33 18.66 -25.14
N THR A 186 21.09 19.71 -25.92
CA THR A 186 21.13 21.10 -25.45
C THR A 186 19.77 21.77 -25.66
N PRO A 187 19.13 22.31 -24.60
CA PRO A 187 17.88 23.05 -24.73
C PRO A 187 18.11 24.41 -25.43
N PRO A 188 17.04 25.09 -25.89
CA PRO A 188 17.16 26.45 -26.40
C PRO A 188 17.69 27.41 -25.33
N MET A 189 18.86 27.99 -25.58
CA MET A 189 19.53 28.94 -24.68
C MET A 189 19.71 30.32 -25.34
N ASP A 190 19.86 31.35 -24.52
CA ASP A 190 20.27 32.69 -24.96
C ASP A 190 21.80 32.81 -25.05
N GLU A 191 22.31 33.96 -25.50
CA GLU A 191 23.75 34.23 -25.64
C GLU A 191 24.53 34.14 -24.31
N ASN A 192 23.84 34.22 -23.17
CA ASN A 192 24.44 34.11 -21.83
C ASN A 192 24.31 32.69 -21.25
N GLY A 193 23.84 31.72 -22.04
CA GLY A 193 23.61 30.34 -21.60
C GLY A 193 22.37 30.17 -20.72
N ARG A 194 21.42 31.12 -20.71
CA ARG A 194 20.18 31.00 -19.94
C ARG A 194 19.10 30.32 -20.77
N LEU A 195 18.32 29.46 -20.13
CA LEU A 195 17.17 28.79 -20.76
C LEU A 195 16.17 29.81 -21.31
N ARG A 196 15.81 29.65 -22.58
CA ARG A 196 14.73 30.44 -23.22
C ARG A 196 13.35 29.81 -23.01
N ALA A 197 13.29 28.50 -22.79
CA ALA A 197 12.08 27.76 -22.49
C ALA A 197 12.37 26.57 -21.59
N SER A 198 11.47 26.27 -20.65
CA SER A 198 11.58 25.08 -19.80
C SER A 198 11.13 23.84 -20.57
N ILE A 199 11.96 22.80 -20.62
CA ILE A 199 11.64 21.52 -21.26
C ILE A 199 11.70 20.40 -20.22
N GLY A 200 10.62 19.66 -20.08
CA GLY A 200 10.59 18.38 -19.39
C GLY A 200 10.92 17.29 -20.40
N MET A 201 11.87 16.43 -20.08
CA MET A 201 12.30 15.36 -20.96
C MET A 201 12.17 13.99 -20.33
N ILE A 202 11.92 13.02 -21.20
CA ILE A 202 12.14 11.61 -20.95
C ILE A 202 12.98 11.08 -22.12
N VAL A 203 13.94 10.21 -21.82
CA VAL A 203 14.88 9.68 -22.81
C VAL A 203 14.84 8.17 -22.81
N TYR A 204 14.79 7.59 -24.01
CA TYR A 204 14.85 6.16 -24.27
C TYR A 204 16.07 5.84 -25.14
N ASP A 205 16.74 4.74 -24.86
CA ASP A 205 17.61 4.06 -25.82
C ASP A 205 16.87 2.84 -26.34
N ARG A 206 16.59 2.85 -27.65
CA ARG A 206 15.66 1.93 -28.30
C ARG A 206 14.35 1.93 -27.51
N ASP A 207 14.03 0.86 -26.79
CA ASP A 207 12.80 0.75 -25.97
C ASP A 207 13.04 0.88 -24.46
N VAL A 208 14.29 1.06 -24.04
CA VAL A 208 14.64 1.12 -22.61
C VAL A 208 14.59 2.57 -22.14
N PRO A 209 13.78 2.90 -21.12
CA PRO A 209 13.83 4.22 -20.51
C PRO A 209 15.21 4.40 -19.86
N VAL A 210 15.89 5.51 -20.14
CA VAL A 210 17.18 5.86 -19.51
C VAL A 210 16.92 6.64 -18.22
N ILE A 211 15.92 7.54 -18.26
CA ILE A 211 15.52 8.41 -17.15
C ILE A 211 14.01 8.40 -16.97
N ASP A 212 13.55 8.75 -15.76
CA ASP A 212 12.17 9.22 -15.58
C ASP A 212 12.04 10.66 -16.10
N PHE A 213 10.84 11.25 -16.05
CA PHE A 213 10.68 12.66 -16.41
C PHE A 213 11.59 13.59 -15.56
N ARG A 214 12.47 14.34 -16.22
CA ARG A 214 13.40 15.32 -15.63
C ARG A 214 13.39 16.62 -16.43
N TYR A 215 13.81 17.72 -15.81
CA TYR A 215 13.99 18.97 -16.55
C TYR A 215 15.31 18.94 -17.32
N LEU A 216 15.28 19.31 -18.60
CA LEU A 216 16.47 19.64 -19.37
C LEU A 216 16.83 21.10 -19.07
N SER A 217 17.67 21.31 -18.06
CA SER A 217 17.99 22.64 -17.53
C SER A 217 19.32 23.22 -18.04
N ASP A 218 20.16 22.36 -18.61
CA ASP A 218 21.46 22.69 -19.19
C ASP A 218 21.71 21.69 -20.34
N GLN A 219 22.89 21.76 -20.98
CA GLN A 219 23.36 20.70 -21.86
C GLN A 219 23.62 19.41 -21.05
N GLU A 220 23.19 18.27 -21.60
CA GLU A 220 23.30 16.97 -20.95
C GLU A 220 23.91 15.95 -21.92
N THR A 221 24.97 15.28 -21.49
CA THR A 221 25.68 14.26 -22.29
C THR A 221 25.18 12.86 -21.93
N LEU A 222 24.74 12.13 -22.95
CA LEU A 222 24.29 10.74 -22.88
C LEU A 222 25.35 9.82 -23.49
N ASN A 223 25.88 8.89 -22.70
CA ASN A 223 26.75 7.82 -23.15
C ASN A 223 25.90 6.62 -23.60
N ILE A 224 26.02 6.24 -24.87
CA ILE A 224 25.18 5.20 -25.48
C ILE A 224 25.90 3.86 -25.45
N ASP A 225 25.26 2.86 -24.84
CA ASP A 225 25.69 1.47 -24.89
C ASP A 225 24.96 0.73 -26.02
N TRP A 226 25.59 0.69 -27.19
CA TRP A 226 25.05 0.00 -28.36
C TRP A 226 24.88 -1.51 -28.15
N SER A 227 25.67 -2.11 -27.25
CA SER A 227 25.59 -3.54 -26.96
C SER A 227 24.39 -3.90 -26.08
N ASP A 228 24.06 -3.04 -25.12
CA ASP A 228 22.92 -3.23 -24.22
C ASP A 228 22.35 -1.87 -23.76
N PRO A 229 21.16 -1.48 -24.25
CA PRO A 229 20.56 -0.16 -23.97
C PRO A 229 20.28 0.10 -22.49
N TRP A 230 20.26 -0.94 -21.66
CA TRP A 230 20.05 -0.80 -20.23
C TRP A 230 21.13 0.00 -19.52
N TYR A 231 22.35 -0.05 -20.04
CA TYR A 231 23.53 0.60 -19.46
C TYR A 231 23.85 1.97 -20.10
N THR A 232 23.06 2.39 -21.09
CA THR A 232 23.05 3.77 -21.56
C THR A 232 22.72 4.71 -20.40
N SER A 233 23.53 5.76 -20.21
CA SER A 233 23.44 6.63 -19.03
C SER A 233 23.94 8.04 -19.30
N PHE A 234 23.39 9.00 -18.57
CA PHE A 234 23.89 10.37 -18.58
C PHE A 234 25.15 10.50 -17.71
N GLU A 235 26.05 11.40 -18.11
CA GLU A 235 27.18 11.80 -17.25
C GLU A 235 26.68 12.44 -15.94
N ASN A 236 25.56 13.17 -16.02
CA ASN A 236 24.89 13.73 -14.86
C ASN A 236 24.19 12.63 -14.04
N SER A 237 24.78 12.25 -12.91
CA SER A 237 24.28 11.21 -11.99
C SER A 237 22.89 11.46 -11.37
N THR A 238 22.33 12.67 -11.52
CA THR A 238 20.96 12.99 -11.11
C THR A 238 19.92 12.57 -12.15
N LEU A 239 20.32 12.43 -13.41
CA LEU A 239 19.50 11.99 -14.52
C LEU A 239 19.52 10.46 -14.62
N LYS A 240 18.65 9.84 -13.82
CA LYS A 240 18.46 8.39 -13.79
C LYS A 240 17.00 8.01 -13.59
N ARG A 241 16.63 6.84 -14.10
CA ARG A 241 15.36 6.18 -13.81
C ARG A 241 15.31 5.63 -12.39
N HIS A 242 14.11 5.52 -11.84
CA HIS A 242 13.87 4.94 -10.52
C HIS A 242 14.32 3.47 -10.49
N TYR A 243 13.79 2.66 -11.43
CA TYR A 243 14.16 1.25 -11.62
C TYR A 243 15.41 1.10 -12.48
N ARG A 244 16.56 1.49 -11.93
CA ARG A 244 17.85 1.46 -12.66
C ARG A 244 18.53 0.10 -12.68
N PHE A 245 18.23 -0.76 -11.71
CA PHE A 245 18.88 -2.06 -11.57
C PHE A 245 18.14 -3.12 -12.40
N PRO A 246 18.87 -3.95 -13.19
CA PRO A 246 18.25 -5.02 -13.97
C PRO A 246 17.76 -6.17 -13.08
N ILE A 247 18.27 -6.28 -11.85
CA ILE A 247 17.91 -7.32 -10.89
C ILE A 247 17.70 -6.67 -9.52
N GLN A 248 16.63 -7.06 -8.83
CA GLN A 248 16.36 -6.74 -7.43
C GLN A 248 15.80 -7.97 -6.71
N THR A 249 16.05 -8.07 -5.41
CA THR A 249 15.58 -9.18 -4.57
C THR A 249 14.93 -8.65 -3.29
N PHE A 250 13.88 -9.32 -2.84
CA PHE A 250 13.06 -8.88 -1.71
C PHE A 250 12.78 -10.04 -0.78
N LEU A 251 12.90 -9.83 0.52
CA LEU A 251 12.58 -10.81 1.54
C LEU A 251 11.51 -10.20 2.46
N TYR A 252 10.31 -10.74 2.43
CA TYR A 252 9.22 -10.31 3.32
C TYR A 252 9.08 -11.29 4.47
N ALA A 253 9.03 -10.77 5.69
CA ALA A 253 8.83 -11.55 6.90
C ALA A 253 7.54 -11.13 7.60
N THR A 254 6.59 -12.06 7.66
CA THR A 254 5.30 -11.89 8.33
C THR A 254 5.07 -13.04 9.32
N PRO A 255 4.06 -12.96 10.22
CA PRO A 255 3.75 -14.08 11.11
C PRO A 255 3.25 -15.35 10.39
N TYR A 256 2.83 -15.22 9.13
CA TYR A 256 2.15 -16.28 8.37
C TYR A 256 3.01 -16.83 7.23
N GLU A 257 4.01 -16.07 6.80
CA GLU A 257 4.77 -16.32 5.59
C GLU A 257 6.14 -15.62 5.64
N ILE A 258 7.19 -16.36 5.25
CA ILE A 258 8.45 -15.80 4.78
C ILE A 258 8.45 -15.91 3.25
N ARG A 259 8.57 -14.79 2.55
CA ARG A 259 8.43 -14.73 1.09
C ARG A 259 9.65 -14.10 0.47
N HIS A 260 10.26 -14.79 -0.49
CA HIS A 260 11.31 -14.27 -1.35
C HIS A 260 10.72 -13.88 -2.70
N GLU A 261 10.92 -12.64 -3.10
CA GLU A 261 10.58 -12.18 -4.44
C GLU A 261 11.83 -11.73 -5.19
N ALA A 262 11.85 -11.95 -6.49
CA ALA A 262 12.89 -11.47 -7.37
C ALA A 262 12.26 -10.70 -8.53
N LEU A 263 12.88 -9.61 -8.93
CA LEU A 263 12.53 -8.85 -10.13
C LEU A 263 13.76 -8.84 -11.04
N VAL A 264 13.68 -9.51 -12.18
CA VAL A 264 14.83 -9.75 -13.07
C VAL A 264 14.46 -9.27 -14.48
N ARG A 265 15.29 -8.46 -15.12
CA ARG A 265 15.10 -8.08 -16.52
C ARG A 265 15.13 -9.33 -17.41
N VAL A 266 14.29 -9.37 -18.44
CA VAL A 266 14.11 -10.55 -19.30
C VAL A 266 15.43 -11.03 -19.91
N ARG A 267 16.28 -10.12 -20.44
CA ARG A 267 17.61 -10.47 -20.94
C ARG A 267 18.47 -11.17 -19.89
N ASP A 268 18.52 -10.62 -18.67
CA ASP A 268 19.33 -11.17 -17.57
C ASP A 268 18.77 -12.49 -17.05
N ALA A 269 17.45 -12.64 -17.03
CA ALA A 269 16.78 -13.90 -16.69
C ALA A 269 17.15 -15.03 -17.66
N ALA A 270 17.23 -14.72 -18.95
CA ALA A 270 17.66 -15.66 -19.97
C ALA A 270 19.13 -16.05 -19.79
N GLU A 271 20.00 -15.10 -19.47
CA GLU A 271 21.41 -15.37 -19.18
C GLU A 271 21.57 -16.28 -17.96
N ILE A 272 20.79 -16.07 -16.90
CA ILE A 272 20.79 -16.91 -15.68
C ILE A 272 20.49 -18.38 -16.01
N ILE A 273 19.56 -18.64 -16.93
CA ILE A 273 19.21 -20.01 -17.35
C ILE A 273 20.02 -20.50 -18.56
N GLY A 274 20.90 -19.66 -19.13
CA GLY A 274 21.64 -19.96 -20.35
C GLY A 274 20.76 -20.13 -21.58
N ALA A 275 19.60 -19.48 -21.65
CA ALA A 275 18.72 -19.48 -22.82
C ALA A 275 19.22 -18.46 -23.86
N PRO A 276 19.40 -18.86 -25.13
CA PRO A 276 19.83 -17.93 -26.17
C PRO A 276 18.67 -17.03 -26.60
N ILE A 277 18.77 -15.72 -26.34
CA ILE A 277 17.79 -14.74 -26.83
C ILE A 277 18.50 -13.71 -27.70
N ALA A 278 18.08 -13.63 -28.96
CA ALA A 278 18.66 -12.72 -29.95
C ALA A 278 17.72 -11.57 -30.34
N GLY A 279 16.41 -11.75 -30.16
CA GLY A 279 15.40 -10.79 -30.58
C GLY A 279 15.22 -9.62 -29.63
N ARG A 280 14.67 -8.52 -30.16
CA ARG A 280 14.14 -7.40 -29.35
C ARG A 280 12.96 -7.82 -28.49
N THR A 281 12.24 -8.85 -28.93
CA THR A 281 11.04 -9.38 -28.29
C THR A 281 11.13 -10.88 -28.13
N LEU A 282 10.47 -11.41 -27.10
CA LEU A 282 10.41 -12.84 -26.86
C LEU A 282 9.48 -13.53 -27.86
N THR A 283 9.97 -14.60 -28.47
CA THR A 283 9.10 -15.59 -29.13
C THR A 283 8.31 -16.40 -28.10
N ALA A 284 7.22 -17.03 -28.53
CA ALA A 284 6.44 -17.90 -27.67
C ALA A 284 7.25 -19.08 -27.10
N ALA A 285 8.26 -19.56 -27.83
CA ALA A 285 9.14 -20.64 -27.38
C ALA A 285 10.09 -20.16 -26.26
N GLU A 286 10.74 -19.00 -26.45
CA GLU A 286 11.62 -18.40 -25.43
C GLU A 286 10.83 -18.03 -24.18
N ARG A 287 9.63 -17.45 -24.33
CA ARG A 287 8.72 -17.16 -23.21
C ARG A 287 8.46 -18.42 -22.38
N LYS A 288 8.04 -19.51 -23.04
CA LYS A 288 7.76 -20.79 -22.38
C LYS A 288 9.00 -21.37 -21.71
N GLU A 289 10.17 -21.22 -22.32
CA GLU A 289 11.44 -21.66 -21.74
C GLU A 289 11.76 -20.93 -20.43
N ILE A 290 11.63 -19.59 -20.42
CA ILE A 290 11.79 -18.77 -19.20
C ILE A 290 10.80 -19.20 -18.13
N GLU A 291 9.51 -19.29 -18.47
CA GLU A 291 8.45 -19.69 -17.54
C GLU A 291 8.69 -21.06 -16.90
N THR A 292 9.28 -21.99 -17.66
CA THR A 292 9.51 -23.36 -17.20
C THR A 292 10.80 -23.51 -16.39
N ARG A 293 11.90 -22.88 -16.83
CA ARG A 293 13.25 -23.13 -16.27
C ARG A 293 13.67 -22.12 -15.21
N LEU A 294 13.30 -20.85 -15.37
CA LEU A 294 13.75 -19.80 -14.46
C LEU A 294 13.32 -20.05 -13.01
N PRO A 295 12.08 -20.48 -12.71
CA PRO A 295 11.66 -20.70 -11.32
C PRO A 295 12.54 -21.67 -10.55
N SER A 296 12.90 -22.81 -11.15
CA SER A 296 13.74 -23.82 -10.49
C SER A 296 15.20 -23.38 -10.41
N VAL A 297 15.78 -22.87 -11.50
CA VAL A 297 17.18 -22.42 -11.54
C VAL A 297 17.40 -21.29 -10.54
N LEU A 298 16.48 -20.34 -10.45
CA LEU A 298 16.62 -19.23 -9.52
C LEU A 298 16.49 -19.72 -8.08
N ASN A 299 15.50 -20.57 -7.74
CA ASN A 299 15.39 -21.15 -6.39
C ASN A 299 16.65 -21.93 -5.96
N GLU A 300 17.30 -22.63 -6.89
CA GLU A 300 18.57 -23.31 -6.64
C GLU A 300 19.74 -22.34 -6.40
N ARG A 301 19.76 -21.21 -7.11
CA ARG A 301 20.80 -20.16 -7.03
C ARG A 301 20.50 -19.06 -6.02
N SER A 302 19.32 -19.06 -5.42
CA SER A 302 18.90 -18.14 -4.36
C SER A 302 18.28 -18.88 -3.17
N PRO A 303 19.00 -19.84 -2.54
CA PRO A 303 18.43 -20.64 -1.47
C PRO A 303 18.01 -19.77 -0.29
N MET A 304 16.86 -20.11 0.30
CA MET A 304 16.33 -19.49 1.49
C MET A 304 16.67 -20.32 2.74
N THR A 305 16.98 -19.64 3.84
CA THR A 305 17.03 -20.26 5.17
C THR A 305 16.06 -19.56 6.12
N VAL A 306 15.51 -20.32 7.07
CA VAL A 306 14.65 -19.82 8.16
C VAL A 306 15.16 -20.48 9.44
N GLU A 307 15.44 -19.70 10.48
CA GLU A 307 16.13 -20.18 11.70
C GLU A 307 17.48 -20.87 11.41
N GLY A 308 18.18 -20.44 10.36
CA GLY A 308 19.45 -21.04 9.92
C GLY A 308 19.30 -22.39 9.20
N GLU A 309 18.10 -22.95 9.11
CA GLU A 309 17.82 -24.19 8.39
C GLU A 309 17.43 -23.89 6.94
N LYS A 310 17.99 -24.64 5.99
CA LYS A 310 17.64 -24.49 4.58
C LYS A 310 16.20 -24.94 4.34
N VAL A 311 15.38 -24.06 3.79
CA VAL A 311 14.00 -24.37 3.41
C VAL A 311 13.85 -24.48 1.90
N VAL A 312 12.87 -25.27 1.46
CA VAL A 312 12.44 -25.29 0.07
C VAL A 312 11.13 -24.51 -0.01
N PRO A 313 11.17 -23.24 -0.42
CA PRO A 313 9.94 -22.47 -0.58
C PRO A 313 9.14 -23.06 -1.76
N PHE A 314 7.81 -22.98 -1.66
CA PHE A 314 6.97 -23.28 -2.81
C PHE A 314 7.03 -22.10 -3.79
N PHE A 315 7.09 -22.41 -5.07
CA PHE A 315 6.95 -21.41 -6.11
C PHE A 315 5.47 -21.01 -6.23
N ASP A 316 5.16 -19.75 -5.99
CA ASP A 316 3.79 -19.23 -6.10
C ASP A 316 3.50 -18.87 -7.56
N ARG A 317 4.32 -18.01 -8.17
CA ARG A 317 4.08 -17.53 -9.54
C ARG A 317 5.26 -16.84 -10.20
N LEU A 318 5.10 -16.64 -11.50
CA LEU A 318 5.91 -15.78 -12.34
C LEU A 318 5.01 -14.81 -13.12
N SER A 319 5.45 -13.58 -13.31
CA SER A 319 4.71 -12.57 -14.08
C SER A 319 5.64 -11.67 -14.88
N PHE A 320 5.25 -11.33 -16.10
CA PHE A 320 5.95 -10.34 -16.92
C PHE A 320 5.44 -8.94 -16.63
N MET A 321 6.35 -7.97 -16.62
CA MET A 321 6.06 -6.58 -16.25
C MET A 321 6.87 -5.59 -17.08
N ARG A 322 6.32 -4.38 -17.25
CA ARG A 322 7.00 -3.24 -17.88
C ARG A 322 6.99 -2.04 -16.95
N ILE A 323 8.11 -1.31 -16.91
CA ILE A 323 8.18 -0.02 -16.24
C ILE A 323 7.37 0.99 -17.05
N GLY A 324 6.29 1.50 -16.46
CA GLY A 324 5.52 2.63 -16.98
C GLY A 324 5.81 3.91 -16.21
N GLN A 325 5.12 4.99 -16.58
CA GLN A 325 5.30 6.32 -15.97
C GLN A 325 4.90 6.39 -14.49
N ARG A 326 4.11 5.41 -14.01
CA ARG A 326 3.59 5.35 -12.64
C ARG A 326 4.11 4.15 -11.83
N GLY A 327 5.07 3.38 -12.36
CA GLY A 327 5.56 2.16 -11.72
C GLY A 327 5.50 0.94 -12.63
N LEU A 328 5.60 -0.25 -12.03
CA LEU A 328 5.57 -1.54 -12.73
C LEU A 328 4.15 -1.91 -13.14
N ASN A 329 3.95 -2.29 -14.40
CA ASN A 329 2.66 -2.73 -14.93
C ASN A 329 2.77 -4.17 -15.40
N PHE A 330 1.79 -5.00 -15.03
CA PHE A 330 1.68 -6.38 -15.50
C PHE A 330 1.39 -6.44 -17.00
N LEU A 331 2.07 -7.35 -17.69
CA LEU A 331 1.85 -7.64 -19.09
C LEU A 331 0.93 -8.84 -19.23
N GLY A 332 -0.14 -8.69 -20.02
CA GLY A 332 -1.02 -9.78 -20.39
C GLY A 332 -0.37 -10.74 -21.38
N ASP A 333 -0.99 -11.90 -21.59
CA ASP A 333 -0.45 -12.96 -22.46
C ASP A 333 -0.36 -12.57 -23.94
N ASP A 334 -1.14 -11.57 -24.36
CA ASP A 334 -1.22 -11.04 -25.72
C ASP A 334 -0.27 -9.88 -25.98
N VAL A 335 0.42 -9.39 -24.94
CA VAL A 335 1.35 -8.27 -25.06
C VAL A 335 2.75 -8.78 -25.41
N GLU A 336 3.36 -8.14 -26.41
CA GLU A 336 4.73 -8.43 -26.80
C GLU A 336 5.72 -8.04 -25.69
N ILE A 337 6.55 -9.01 -25.27
CA ILE A 337 7.53 -8.84 -24.19
C ILE A 337 8.86 -8.41 -24.79
N LEU A 338 9.35 -7.24 -24.39
CA LEU A 338 10.61 -6.65 -24.80
C LEU A 338 11.77 -7.22 -23.97
N THR A 339 12.72 -7.87 -24.63
CA THR A 339 13.88 -8.50 -24.00
C THR A 339 14.71 -7.52 -23.16
N ASP A 340 14.84 -6.28 -23.65
CA ASP A 340 15.74 -5.27 -23.07
C ASP A 340 15.11 -4.36 -22.02
N ALA A 341 13.77 -4.29 -21.98
CA ALA A 341 13.04 -3.31 -21.17
C ALA A 341 12.09 -3.93 -20.15
N ASP A 342 11.63 -5.16 -20.39
CA ASP A 342 10.68 -5.83 -19.53
C ASP A 342 11.36 -6.70 -18.48
N PHE A 343 10.57 -7.00 -17.45
CA PHE A 343 10.98 -7.75 -16.29
C PHE A 343 10.13 -9.00 -16.15
N VAL A 344 10.74 -10.01 -15.53
CA VAL A 344 10.08 -11.17 -14.98
C VAL A 344 10.18 -11.08 -13.45
N GLY A 345 9.01 -11.06 -12.81
CA GLY A 345 8.87 -11.15 -11.36
C GLY A 345 8.62 -12.59 -10.95
N LEU A 346 9.31 -13.05 -9.90
CA LEU A 346 9.15 -14.38 -9.32
C LEU A 346 8.81 -14.24 -7.84
N ILE A 347 7.92 -15.13 -7.36
CA ILE A 347 7.52 -15.20 -5.96
C ILE A 347 7.69 -16.62 -5.45
N TYR A 348 8.46 -16.75 -4.38
CA TYR A 348 8.68 -17.97 -3.60
C TYR A 348 8.18 -17.73 -2.19
N SER A 349 7.41 -18.67 -1.66
CA SER A 349 6.82 -18.53 -0.34
C SER A 349 7.10 -19.74 0.53
N HIS A 350 7.33 -19.47 1.81
CA HIS A 350 7.48 -20.45 2.85
C HIS A 350 6.49 -20.13 3.98
N PRO A 351 5.54 -21.02 4.30
CA PRO A 351 4.59 -20.76 5.38
C PRO A 351 5.31 -20.68 6.71
N ALA A 352 4.97 -19.68 7.53
CA ALA A 352 5.58 -19.45 8.83
C ALA A 352 4.62 -19.78 9.99
N ASN A 353 5.18 -20.19 11.13
CA ASN A 353 4.43 -20.46 12.35
C ASN A 353 4.64 -19.34 13.38
N GLY A 354 4.13 -18.14 13.08
CA GLY A 354 4.52 -16.93 13.80
C GLY A 354 5.76 -16.29 13.18
N TYR A 355 6.27 -15.23 13.80
CA TYR A 355 7.52 -14.64 13.31
C TYR A 355 8.70 -15.57 13.58
N ALA A 356 9.46 -15.83 12.52
CA ALA A 356 10.81 -16.32 12.66
C ALA A 356 11.66 -15.31 13.45
N GLN A 357 12.79 -15.75 14.01
CA GLN A 357 13.82 -14.90 14.57
C GLN A 357 14.78 -14.41 13.48
N GLU A 358 15.01 -15.22 12.47
CA GLU A 358 15.90 -14.92 11.34
C GLU A 358 15.44 -15.62 10.07
N ALA A 359 15.58 -14.92 8.94
CA ALA A 359 15.46 -15.51 7.61
C ALA A 359 16.52 -14.91 6.69
N THR A 360 17.08 -15.73 5.79
CA THR A 360 18.07 -15.26 4.81
C THR A 360 17.78 -15.78 3.41
N VAL A 361 18.28 -15.04 2.41
CA VAL A 361 18.35 -15.47 1.01
C VAL A 361 19.78 -15.25 0.53
N GLU A 362 20.45 -16.30 0.07
CA GLU A 362 21.79 -16.21 -0.51
C GLU A 362 21.69 -16.06 -2.03
N TRP A 363 21.87 -14.87 -2.59
CA TRP A 363 21.80 -14.63 -4.02
C TRP A 363 23.11 -14.96 -4.74
N THR A 364 23.13 -15.98 -5.61
CA THR A 364 24.31 -16.34 -6.43
C THR A 364 24.06 -16.20 -7.94
N ALA A 365 22.87 -15.77 -8.35
CA ALA A 365 22.48 -15.62 -9.75
C ALA A 365 22.95 -14.26 -10.32
N PHE A 366 24.25 -14.07 -10.50
CA PHE A 366 24.83 -12.87 -11.13
C PHE A 366 25.12 -13.11 -12.63
N PRO A 367 24.40 -12.44 -13.55
CA PRO A 367 24.81 -12.31 -14.95
C PRO A 367 26.13 -11.55 -15.10
N ASN A 368 26.80 -11.68 -16.24
CA ASN A 368 28.16 -11.17 -16.46
C ASN A 368 28.32 -9.66 -16.25
N ARG A 369 27.30 -8.85 -16.56
CA ARG A 369 27.33 -7.39 -16.43
C ARG A 369 26.77 -6.87 -15.10
N VAL A 370 26.17 -7.73 -14.28
CA VAL A 370 25.53 -7.34 -13.02
C VAL A 370 26.50 -7.57 -11.86
N THR A 371 26.99 -6.48 -11.28
CA THR A 371 27.95 -6.52 -10.16
C THR A 371 27.30 -6.30 -8.80
N ASN A 372 26.07 -5.79 -8.78
CA ASN A 372 25.31 -5.49 -7.59
C ASN A 372 23.81 -5.77 -7.78
N VAL A 373 23.19 -6.34 -6.75
CA VAL A 373 21.76 -6.63 -6.68
C VAL A 373 21.21 -5.99 -5.42
N PRO A 374 20.42 -4.91 -5.52
CA PRO A 374 19.72 -4.36 -4.37
C PRO A 374 18.79 -5.39 -3.75
N GLY A 375 18.92 -5.56 -2.44
CA GLY A 375 18.10 -6.37 -1.58
C GLY A 375 17.25 -5.51 -0.65
N SER A 376 16.01 -5.94 -0.37
CA SER A 376 15.20 -5.34 0.69
C SER A 376 14.57 -6.42 1.55
N ALA A 377 14.93 -6.45 2.83
CA ALA A 377 14.23 -7.24 3.84
C ALA A 377 13.12 -6.40 4.47
N THR A 378 11.88 -6.85 4.49
CA THR A 378 10.72 -6.02 4.90
C THR A 378 9.83 -6.76 5.89
N ASP A 379 9.49 -6.10 6.99
CA ASP A 379 8.47 -6.54 7.95
C ASP A 379 7.51 -5.38 8.29
N ALA A 380 6.72 -5.53 9.37
CA ALA A 380 5.78 -4.50 9.81
C ALA A 380 6.43 -3.16 10.22
N ALA A 381 7.74 -3.11 10.48
CA ALA A 381 8.49 -1.88 10.75
C ALA A 381 8.99 -1.17 9.47
N GLY A 382 8.98 -1.86 8.33
CA GLY A 382 9.36 -1.32 7.03
C GLY A 382 10.58 -2.02 6.40
N PRO A 383 11.13 -1.45 5.33
CA PRO A 383 12.22 -2.06 4.57
C PRO A 383 13.60 -1.77 5.18
N PHE A 384 14.42 -2.81 5.24
CA PHE A 384 15.85 -2.81 5.53
C PHE A 384 16.60 -3.07 4.22
N LEU A 385 17.29 -2.04 3.72
CA LEU A 385 17.97 -2.08 2.42
C LEU A 385 19.38 -2.65 2.57
N THR A 386 19.73 -3.56 1.66
CA THR A 386 21.05 -4.18 1.56
C THR A 386 21.48 -4.17 0.09
N GLU A 387 22.78 -4.18 -0.18
CA GLU A 387 23.30 -4.34 -1.53
C GLU A 387 24.09 -5.63 -1.60
N LEU A 388 23.66 -6.57 -2.45
CA LEU A 388 24.32 -7.86 -2.62
C LEU A 388 25.33 -7.78 -3.76
N THR A 389 26.49 -8.40 -3.58
CA THR A 389 27.57 -8.47 -4.56
C THR A 389 28.08 -9.92 -4.65
N PRO A 390 28.89 -10.30 -5.66
CA PRO A 390 29.48 -11.63 -5.70
C PRO A 390 30.36 -11.98 -4.49
N GLN A 391 30.80 -10.99 -3.70
CA GLN A 391 31.58 -11.17 -2.48
C GLN A 391 30.72 -11.16 -1.20
N ASP A 392 29.51 -10.62 -1.28
CA ASP A 392 28.55 -10.52 -0.18
C ASP A 392 27.14 -10.82 -0.72
N THR A 393 26.78 -12.10 -0.69
CA THR A 393 25.61 -12.64 -1.41
C THR A 393 24.36 -12.72 -0.55
N VAL A 394 24.46 -12.44 0.75
CA VAL A 394 23.40 -12.80 1.71
C VAL A 394 22.51 -11.60 2.05
N LEU A 395 21.23 -11.71 1.72
CA LEU A 395 20.19 -10.84 2.26
C LEU A 395 19.66 -11.44 3.56
N THR A 396 19.78 -10.72 4.67
CA THR A 396 19.33 -11.15 5.99
C THR A 396 18.19 -10.29 6.51
N TRP A 397 17.17 -10.93 7.05
CA TRP A 397 16.16 -10.33 7.92
C TRP A 397 16.32 -10.85 9.35
N ILE A 398 16.29 -9.94 10.34
CA ILE A 398 16.35 -10.26 11.76
C ILE A 398 15.11 -9.69 12.44
N ASN A 399 14.45 -10.53 13.25
CA ASN A 399 13.32 -10.12 14.04
C ASN A 399 13.73 -9.21 15.20
N HIS A 400 13.29 -7.95 15.17
CA HIS A 400 13.49 -7.00 16.26
C HIS A 400 12.24 -6.74 17.11
N PHE A 401 11.13 -7.45 16.85
CA PHE A 401 9.91 -7.31 17.62
C PHE A 401 10.08 -7.86 19.05
N LYS A 402 9.92 -7.00 20.05
CA LYS A 402 9.98 -7.38 21.48
C LYS A 402 8.62 -7.63 22.11
N THR A 403 7.59 -6.99 21.59
CA THR A 403 6.23 -6.95 22.17
C THR A 403 5.14 -7.13 21.11
N TYR A 404 5.50 -7.38 19.86
CA TYR A 404 4.51 -7.55 18.80
C TYR A 404 3.97 -8.98 18.86
N GLU A 405 2.69 -9.11 19.19
CA GLU A 405 1.97 -10.37 19.08
C GLU A 405 1.06 -10.31 17.85
N PRO A 406 1.04 -11.37 17.01
CA PRO A 406 0.08 -11.46 15.90
C PRO A 406 -1.34 -11.28 16.41
N ALA A 407 -2.23 -10.70 15.58
CA ALA A 407 -3.62 -10.49 15.97
C ALA A 407 -4.28 -11.82 16.36
N VAL A 408 -4.72 -11.91 17.61
CA VAL A 408 -5.33 -13.14 18.16
C VAL A 408 -6.79 -13.22 17.72
N ILE A 409 -7.17 -14.38 17.18
CA ILE A 409 -8.55 -14.74 16.88
C ILE A 409 -9.20 -15.19 18.19
N ALA A 410 -10.24 -14.50 18.62
CA ALA A 410 -10.87 -14.74 19.92
C ALA A 410 -12.35 -15.13 19.77
N PRO A 411 -12.87 -16.05 20.60
CA PRO A 411 -14.30 -16.37 20.61
C PRO A 411 -15.13 -15.12 20.93
N VAL A 412 -16.23 -14.94 20.21
CA VAL A 412 -17.16 -13.84 20.46
C VAL A 412 -18.11 -14.27 21.58
N ALA A 413 -17.81 -13.88 22.82
CA ALA A 413 -18.51 -14.37 24.00
C ALA A 413 -20.03 -14.15 23.93
N PHE A 414 -20.78 -15.23 24.17
CA PHE A 414 -22.23 -15.21 24.35
C PHE A 414 -22.53 -14.93 25.83
N GLY A 415 -23.28 -13.86 26.15
CA GLY A 415 -23.78 -13.68 27.51
C GLY A 415 -24.12 -12.27 27.95
N LYS A 416 -23.31 -11.24 27.65
CA LYS A 416 -23.57 -9.88 28.16
C LYS A 416 -24.87 -9.25 27.65
N GLU A 417 -25.34 -9.70 26.49
CA GLU A 417 -26.52 -9.15 25.81
C GLU A 417 -27.82 -9.86 26.22
N ARG A 418 -27.72 -11.00 26.93
CA ARG A 418 -28.85 -11.81 27.40
C ARG A 418 -28.78 -12.14 28.89
N THR A 419 -27.94 -11.44 29.65
CA THR A 419 -27.87 -11.55 31.10
C THR A 419 -28.50 -10.33 31.74
N VAL A 420 -29.24 -10.55 32.83
CA VAL A 420 -29.77 -9.47 33.66
C VAL A 420 -29.23 -9.69 35.06
N ASP A 421 -28.66 -8.63 35.63
CA ASP A 421 -28.28 -8.63 37.03
C ASP A 421 -29.52 -8.44 37.88
N VAL A 422 -29.88 -9.47 38.63
CA VAL A 422 -31.06 -9.47 39.49
C VAL A 422 -30.60 -9.35 40.95
N PRO A 423 -31.12 -8.37 41.72
CA PRO A 423 -30.77 -8.22 43.12
C PRO A 423 -31.62 -9.19 43.96
N LEU A 424 -31.32 -10.49 43.87
CA LEU A 424 -32.13 -11.56 44.51
C LEU A 424 -32.32 -11.31 46.01
N LEU A 425 -31.27 -10.85 46.70
CA LEU A 425 -31.32 -10.50 48.12
C LEU A 425 -32.37 -9.40 48.38
N THR A 426 -32.42 -8.38 47.53
CA THR A 426 -33.39 -7.28 47.62
C THR A 426 -34.80 -7.80 47.37
N ILE A 427 -35.01 -8.68 46.38
CA ILE A 427 -36.33 -9.28 46.11
C ILE A 427 -36.84 -10.09 47.30
N VAL A 428 -35.97 -10.93 47.90
CA VAL A 428 -36.32 -11.71 49.10
C VAL A 428 -36.67 -10.79 50.27
N LEU A 429 -35.89 -9.73 50.50
CA LEU A 429 -36.12 -8.77 51.58
C LEU A 429 -37.39 -7.93 51.37
N ILE A 430 -37.71 -7.53 50.13
CA ILE A 430 -38.99 -6.89 49.79
C ILE A 430 -40.15 -7.82 50.16
N THR A 431 -40.06 -9.10 49.75
CA THR A 431 -41.11 -10.10 50.00
C THR A 431 -41.31 -10.33 51.51
N PHE A 432 -40.21 -10.42 52.26
CA PHE A 432 -40.23 -10.54 53.72
C PHE A 432 -40.80 -9.29 54.40
N THR A 433 -40.45 -8.10 53.92
CA THR A 433 -40.96 -6.81 54.43
C THR A 433 -42.47 -6.69 54.24
N ILE A 434 -42.98 -7.03 53.05
CA ILE A 434 -44.41 -7.03 52.73
C ILE A 434 -45.14 -8.07 53.58
N GLY A 435 -44.59 -9.28 53.71
CA GLY A 435 -45.16 -10.35 54.53
C GLY A 435 -45.24 -9.96 56.01
N ALA A 436 -44.17 -9.38 56.56
CA ALA A 436 -44.13 -8.88 57.92
C ALA A 436 -45.17 -7.76 58.13
N ALA A 437 -45.23 -6.78 57.23
CA ALA A 437 -46.22 -5.70 57.30
C ALA A 437 -47.66 -6.25 57.27
N ALA A 438 -47.95 -7.23 56.41
CA ALA A 438 -49.27 -7.86 56.33
C ALA A 438 -49.63 -8.62 57.63
N ILE A 439 -48.71 -9.39 58.20
CA ILE A 439 -48.94 -10.14 59.46
C ILE A 439 -49.11 -9.17 60.64
N LEU A 440 -48.24 -8.16 60.75
CA LEU A 440 -48.29 -7.16 61.83
C LEU A 440 -49.53 -6.25 61.71
N SER A 441 -50.03 -5.97 60.50
CA SER A 441 -51.27 -5.21 60.30
C SER A 441 -52.50 -5.96 60.86
N ARG A 442 -52.51 -7.30 60.77
CA ARG A 442 -53.61 -8.15 61.24
C ARG A 442 -53.60 -8.42 62.75
N ARG A 443 -52.46 -8.28 63.43
CA ARG A 443 -52.35 -8.51 64.88
C ARG A 443 -52.73 -7.26 65.68
N ARG A 444 -54.00 -7.16 66.10
CA ARG A 444 -54.54 -6.04 66.91
C ARG A 444 -53.85 -5.84 68.26
N SER A 445 -53.16 -6.85 68.81
CA SER A 445 -52.48 -6.81 70.10
C SER A 445 -51.11 -6.11 70.10
N VAL A 446 -50.54 -5.79 68.92
CA VAL A 446 -49.22 -5.11 68.83
C VAL A 446 -49.42 -3.60 68.76
N PRO A 447 -48.77 -2.78 69.62
CA PRO A 447 -48.83 -1.32 69.56
C PRO A 447 -48.39 -0.78 68.18
N VAL A 448 -49.09 0.25 67.69
CA VAL A 448 -48.83 0.85 66.37
C VAL A 448 -47.37 1.31 66.22
N ALA A 449 -46.78 1.89 67.28
CA ALA A 449 -45.38 2.32 67.28
C ALA A 449 -44.38 1.17 67.03
N GLN A 450 -44.63 -0.02 67.57
CA GLN A 450 -43.76 -1.20 67.34
C GLN A 450 -43.92 -1.74 65.91
N ARG A 451 -45.13 -1.67 65.34
CA ARG A 451 -45.36 -2.04 63.92
C ARG A 451 -44.60 -1.12 62.99
N ILE A 452 -44.67 0.19 63.22
CA ILE A 452 -43.95 1.21 62.45
C ILE A 452 -42.43 1.01 62.59
N GLY A 453 -41.93 0.72 63.80
CA GLY A 453 -40.51 0.48 64.03
C GLY A 453 -39.97 -0.75 63.28
N VAL A 454 -40.66 -1.90 63.37
CA VAL A 454 -40.23 -3.14 62.70
C VAL A 454 -40.29 -3.01 61.18
N VAL A 455 -41.37 -2.45 60.63
CA VAL A 455 -41.50 -2.24 59.17
C VAL A 455 -40.49 -1.19 58.70
N GLY A 456 -40.27 -0.12 59.47
CA GLY A 456 -39.27 0.91 59.16
C GLY A 456 -37.84 0.36 59.07
N ILE A 457 -37.44 -0.52 60.00
CA ILE A 457 -36.14 -1.19 59.96
C ILE A 457 -36.04 -2.09 58.72
N LEU A 458 -37.07 -2.88 58.43
CA LEU A 458 -37.07 -3.78 57.27
C LEU A 458 -37.00 -3.03 55.93
N VAL A 459 -37.65 -1.86 55.83
CA VAL A 459 -37.54 -0.98 54.66
C VAL A 459 -36.12 -0.44 54.50
N VAL A 460 -35.48 -0.02 55.60
CA VAL A 460 -34.08 0.46 55.56
C VAL A 460 -33.12 -0.65 55.15
N VAL A 461 -33.26 -1.86 55.72
CA VAL A 461 -32.45 -3.03 55.37
C VAL A 461 -32.62 -3.42 53.91
N THR A 462 -33.85 -3.37 53.40
CA THR A 462 -34.18 -3.62 51.98
C THR A 462 -33.60 -2.52 51.06
N GLY A 463 -33.59 -1.27 51.50
CA GLY A 463 -32.96 -0.17 50.77
C GLY A 463 -31.44 -0.35 50.66
N VAL A 464 -30.78 -0.75 51.75
CA VAL A 464 -29.33 -0.98 51.79
C VAL A 464 -28.94 -2.21 50.96
N SER A 465 -29.79 -3.24 50.89
CA SER A 465 -29.48 -4.44 50.10
C SER A 465 -29.38 -4.19 48.59
N THR A 466 -29.86 -3.04 48.08
CA THR A 466 -29.72 -2.68 46.66
C THR A 466 -28.25 -2.52 46.20
N GLN A 467 -27.32 -2.34 47.15
CA GLN A 467 -25.89 -2.22 46.85
C GLN A 467 -25.14 -3.56 46.85
N PHE A 468 -25.80 -4.67 47.21
CA PHE A 468 -25.14 -5.97 47.43
C PHE A 468 -26.01 -7.13 46.91
N GLY A 469 -25.40 -8.29 46.62
CA GLY A 469 -26.16 -9.52 46.31
C GLY A 469 -26.81 -9.55 44.92
N TRP A 470 -26.19 -8.90 43.95
CA TRP A 470 -26.52 -9.05 42.53
C TRP A 470 -26.07 -10.43 42.05
N ILE A 471 -26.99 -11.16 41.42
CA ILE A 471 -26.67 -12.40 40.72
C ILE A 471 -26.98 -12.20 39.24
N THR A 472 -26.05 -12.61 38.38
CA THR A 472 -26.25 -12.59 36.94
C THR A 472 -27.04 -13.83 36.55
N VAL A 473 -28.25 -13.65 36.03
CA VAL A 473 -29.10 -14.74 35.55
C VAL A 473 -29.33 -14.62 34.05
N LEU A 474 -29.53 -15.76 33.38
CA LEU A 474 -29.97 -15.79 31.99
C LEU A 474 -31.34 -15.11 31.89
N ASN A 475 -31.52 -14.17 30.98
CA ASN A 475 -32.81 -13.56 30.71
C ASN A 475 -33.64 -14.53 29.83
N PRO A 476 -34.71 -15.16 30.36
CA PRO A 476 -35.53 -16.13 29.62
C PRO A 476 -36.38 -15.49 28.52
N VAL A 477 -36.45 -14.14 28.46
CA VAL A 477 -37.20 -13.36 27.46
C VAL A 477 -36.25 -12.67 26.46
N ALA A 478 -34.94 -12.92 26.55
CA ALA A 478 -34.01 -12.30 25.62
C ALA A 478 -34.23 -12.84 24.20
N GLY A 479 -34.80 -11.99 23.34
CA GLY A 479 -35.02 -12.23 21.92
C GLY A 479 -33.78 -11.94 21.07
N VAL A 480 -33.97 -11.84 19.76
CA VAL A 480 -32.96 -11.47 18.76
C VAL A 480 -32.12 -10.26 19.25
N PRO A 481 -30.79 -10.27 19.12
CA PRO A 481 -29.97 -9.08 19.40
C PRO A 481 -30.50 -7.85 18.65
N ASP A 482 -30.47 -6.68 19.28
CA ASP A 482 -30.80 -5.43 18.58
C ASP A 482 -29.73 -5.09 17.53
N ASP A 483 -30.03 -4.18 16.60
CA ASP A 483 -29.10 -3.84 15.51
C ASP A 483 -27.69 -3.42 16.02
N PRO A 484 -27.54 -2.63 17.11
CA PRO A 484 -26.23 -2.34 17.69
C PRO A 484 -25.49 -3.57 18.22
N ALA A 485 -26.19 -4.50 18.89
CA ALA A 485 -25.61 -5.77 19.35
C ALA A 485 -25.22 -6.68 18.19
N ALA A 486 -26.12 -6.87 17.22
CA ALA A 486 -25.86 -7.63 16.01
C ALA A 486 -24.66 -7.05 15.24
N THR A 487 -24.51 -5.73 15.18
CA THR A 487 -23.36 -5.04 14.57
C THR A 487 -22.05 -5.38 15.28
N ARG A 488 -22.00 -5.36 16.62
CA ARG A 488 -20.78 -5.75 17.36
C ARG A 488 -20.43 -7.22 17.17
N ILE A 489 -21.43 -8.11 17.24
CA ILE A 489 -21.22 -9.55 17.09
C ILE A 489 -20.67 -9.86 15.69
N THR A 490 -21.38 -9.42 14.64
CA THR A 490 -20.99 -9.67 13.25
C THR A 490 -19.66 -9.01 12.90
N GLY A 491 -19.39 -7.80 13.41
CA GLY A 491 -18.12 -7.11 13.21
C GLY A 491 -16.92 -7.91 13.70
N HIS A 492 -16.98 -8.43 14.95
CA HIS A 492 -15.89 -9.27 15.47
C HIS A 492 -15.74 -10.60 14.72
N LEU A 493 -16.86 -11.21 14.29
CA LEU A 493 -16.80 -12.42 13.46
C LEU A 493 -16.10 -12.14 12.13
N ILE A 494 -16.45 -11.05 11.45
CA ILE A 494 -15.83 -10.63 10.18
C ILE A 494 -14.33 -10.36 10.36
N GLU A 495 -13.92 -9.67 11.42
CA GLU A 495 -12.51 -9.47 11.74
C GLU A 495 -11.77 -10.78 11.95
N ASN A 496 -12.36 -11.72 12.67
CA ASN A 496 -11.79 -13.05 12.88
C ASN A 496 -11.61 -13.81 11.56
N PHE A 497 -12.58 -13.73 10.64
CA PHE A 497 -12.47 -14.37 9.33
C PHE A 497 -11.34 -13.78 8.49
N HIS A 498 -11.24 -12.44 8.41
CA HIS A 498 -10.16 -11.77 7.68
C HIS A 498 -8.78 -12.06 8.27
N LYS A 499 -8.66 -12.16 9.60
CA LYS A 499 -7.42 -12.60 10.28
C LYS A 499 -7.10 -14.06 9.98
N GLY A 500 -8.10 -14.94 10.04
CA GLY A 500 -7.94 -16.38 9.80
C GLY A 500 -7.51 -16.71 8.37
N LEU A 501 -8.07 -16.00 7.39
CA LEU A 501 -7.77 -16.19 5.96
C LEU A 501 -6.32 -15.87 5.56
N GLN A 502 -5.53 -15.25 6.45
CA GLN A 502 -4.10 -15.02 6.23
C GLN A 502 -3.26 -16.30 6.44
N ALA A 503 -3.80 -17.32 7.11
CA ALA A 503 -3.09 -18.56 7.39
C ALA A 503 -2.84 -19.37 6.10
N LYS A 504 -1.56 -19.55 5.76
CA LYS A 504 -1.12 -20.37 4.61
C LYS A 504 -1.10 -21.88 4.92
N ILE A 505 -1.04 -22.25 6.20
CA ILE A 505 -1.05 -23.65 6.65
C ILE A 505 -2.51 -24.10 6.80
N PRO A 506 -2.97 -25.15 6.08
CA PRO A 506 -4.38 -25.56 6.09
C PRO A 506 -4.94 -25.82 7.49
N GLN A 507 -4.17 -26.48 8.35
CA GLN A 507 -4.59 -26.75 9.73
C GLN A 507 -4.77 -25.46 10.54
N ARG A 508 -3.90 -24.45 10.38
CA ARG A 508 -4.05 -23.17 11.10
C ARG A 508 -5.22 -22.36 10.59
N LEU A 509 -5.51 -22.43 9.29
CA LEU A 509 -6.74 -21.86 8.74
C LEU A 509 -7.95 -22.53 9.40
N ASP A 510 -7.94 -23.85 9.53
CA ASP A 510 -9.04 -24.58 10.15
C ASP A 510 -9.21 -24.23 11.63
N ASP A 511 -8.11 -24.24 12.40
CA ASP A 511 -8.11 -23.85 13.81
C ASP A 511 -8.59 -22.41 14.01
N ALA A 512 -8.15 -21.49 13.15
CA ALA A 512 -8.56 -20.09 13.17
C ALA A 512 -10.06 -19.92 12.91
N LEU A 513 -10.58 -20.57 11.87
CA LEU A 513 -11.97 -20.46 11.49
C LEU A 513 -12.91 -21.18 12.48
N ASN A 514 -12.47 -22.29 13.09
CA ASN A 514 -13.25 -23.07 14.07
C ASN A 514 -13.66 -22.26 15.31
N VAL A 515 -12.92 -21.20 15.63
CA VAL A 515 -13.27 -20.26 16.72
C VAL A 515 -14.60 -19.55 16.44
N SER A 516 -14.87 -19.23 15.18
CA SER A 516 -15.98 -18.35 14.76
C SER A 516 -17.02 -19.04 13.86
N ILE A 517 -16.80 -20.28 13.43
CA ILE A 517 -17.73 -21.08 12.61
C ILE A 517 -18.22 -22.29 13.42
N SER A 518 -19.49 -22.66 13.22
CA SER A 518 -20.05 -23.89 13.78
C SER A 518 -19.47 -25.15 13.12
N GLU A 519 -19.34 -26.24 13.88
CA GLU A 519 -18.81 -27.51 13.35
C GLU A 519 -19.69 -28.08 12.23
N GLU A 520 -21.02 -27.97 12.39
CA GLU A 520 -22.01 -28.48 11.42
C GLU A 520 -21.91 -27.78 10.06
N SER A 521 -21.70 -26.46 10.06
CA SER A 521 -21.63 -25.65 8.84
C SER A 521 -20.19 -25.37 8.38
N PHE A 522 -19.20 -26.03 8.98
CA PHE A 522 -17.81 -25.60 8.87
C PHE A 522 -17.29 -25.57 7.42
N GLN A 523 -17.51 -26.66 6.68
CA GLN A 523 -16.99 -26.79 5.31
C GLN A 523 -17.65 -25.81 4.35
N ASP A 524 -18.98 -25.67 4.40
CA ASP A 524 -19.73 -24.80 3.50
C ASP A 524 -19.38 -23.33 3.74
N VAL A 525 -19.31 -22.91 5.01
CA VAL A 525 -18.93 -21.53 5.36
C VAL A 525 -17.46 -21.27 5.04
N LYS A 526 -16.55 -22.20 5.33
CA LYS A 526 -15.13 -22.08 4.96
C LYS A 526 -14.98 -21.89 3.45
N GLN A 527 -15.67 -22.68 2.64
CA GLN A 527 -15.64 -22.57 1.19
C GLN A 527 -16.15 -21.21 0.71
N GLU A 528 -17.25 -20.72 1.29
CA GLU A 528 -17.79 -19.41 0.93
C GLU A 528 -16.85 -18.28 1.32
N LEU A 529 -16.24 -18.34 2.51
CA LEU A 529 -15.26 -17.36 2.98
C LEU A 529 -14.02 -17.32 2.09
N THR A 530 -13.44 -18.48 1.76
CA THR A 530 -12.25 -18.52 0.89
C THR A 530 -12.58 -18.05 -0.52
N ARG A 531 -13.76 -18.39 -1.05
CA ARG A 531 -14.22 -17.93 -2.37
C ARG A 531 -14.40 -16.41 -2.43
N ALA A 532 -14.99 -15.83 -1.40
CA ALA A 532 -15.52 -14.47 -1.48
C ALA A 532 -14.67 -13.41 -0.77
N LEU A 533 -13.97 -13.76 0.31
CA LEU A 533 -13.20 -12.80 1.13
C LEU A 533 -11.70 -12.84 0.85
N LEU A 534 -11.17 -13.86 0.15
CA LEU A 534 -9.79 -13.82 -0.32
C LEU A 534 -9.64 -12.75 -1.40
N VAL A 535 -8.91 -11.70 -1.07
CA VAL A 535 -8.63 -10.61 -2.00
C VAL A 535 -7.33 -10.90 -2.75
N GLU A 536 -7.43 -11.18 -4.04
CA GLU A 536 -6.24 -11.25 -4.89
C GLU A 536 -5.76 -9.83 -5.24
N MET A 537 -4.47 -9.58 -5.01
CA MET A 537 -3.78 -8.33 -5.36
C MET A 537 -3.43 -8.32 -6.85
N GLN A 538 -3.00 -7.18 -7.38
CA GLN A 538 -2.42 -7.17 -8.72
C GLN A 538 -1.14 -8.02 -8.70
N GLY A 539 -1.03 -8.96 -9.66
CA GLY A 539 -0.04 -10.04 -9.62
C GLY A 539 -0.53 -11.29 -8.89
N GLY A 540 -1.73 -11.26 -8.32
CA GLY A 540 -2.50 -12.39 -7.77
C GLY A 540 -2.02 -12.97 -6.43
N GLY A 541 -1.12 -12.30 -5.71
CA GLY A 541 -0.86 -12.60 -4.29
C GLY A 541 -2.11 -12.32 -3.43
N VAL A 542 -2.24 -12.97 -2.28
CA VAL A 542 -3.38 -12.72 -1.36
C VAL A 542 -3.10 -11.48 -0.52
N GLY A 543 -3.99 -10.49 -0.59
CA GLY A 543 -3.92 -9.27 0.20
C GLY A 543 -4.24 -9.52 1.67
N THR A 544 -3.48 -8.85 2.55
CA THR A 544 -3.77 -8.76 3.97
C THR A 544 -4.82 -7.68 4.20
N ILE A 545 -5.87 -7.99 4.96
CA ILE A 545 -6.86 -6.97 5.34
C ILE A 545 -6.35 -6.24 6.57
N ASP A 546 -6.07 -4.95 6.41
CA ASP A 546 -5.57 -4.08 7.50
C ASP A 546 -6.69 -3.63 8.44
N GLY A 547 -7.94 -3.68 7.97
CA GLY A 547 -9.12 -3.37 8.77
C GLY A 547 -10.43 -3.34 7.97
N ILE A 548 -11.55 -3.29 8.70
CA ILE A 548 -12.89 -3.10 8.13
C ILE A 548 -13.43 -1.71 8.49
N ARG A 549 -14.22 -1.14 7.59
CA ARG A 549 -14.90 0.16 7.75
C ARG A 549 -16.33 0.09 7.22
N ASP A 550 -17.13 1.12 7.51
CA ASP A 550 -18.50 1.25 7.01
C ASP A 550 -19.39 0.03 7.28
N LEU A 551 -19.18 -0.65 8.42
CA LEU A 551 -19.94 -1.83 8.82
C LEU A 551 -21.39 -1.42 9.17
N VAL A 552 -22.35 -1.98 8.44
CA VAL A 552 -23.77 -1.74 8.64
C VAL A 552 -24.51 -3.07 8.65
N VAL A 553 -25.24 -3.33 9.74
CA VAL A 553 -26.13 -4.48 9.88
C VAL A 553 -27.58 -4.03 9.78
N THR A 554 -28.35 -4.73 8.95
CA THR A 554 -29.77 -4.48 8.70
C THR A 554 -30.55 -5.79 8.63
N ASN A 555 -31.89 -5.70 8.66
CA ASN A 555 -32.79 -6.84 8.54
C ASN A 555 -32.51 -7.94 9.58
N THR A 556 -32.23 -7.55 10.82
CA THR A 556 -32.02 -8.51 11.90
C THR A 556 -33.32 -9.25 12.21
N ALA A 557 -33.29 -10.58 12.10
CA ALA A 557 -34.44 -11.43 12.32
C ALA A 557 -34.05 -12.67 13.13
N ALA A 558 -35.01 -13.30 13.79
CA ALA A 558 -34.76 -14.56 14.50
C ALA A 558 -34.41 -15.65 13.49
N ALA A 559 -33.36 -16.43 13.77
CA ALA A 559 -33.08 -17.63 12.99
C ALA A 559 -34.19 -18.67 13.22
N SER A 560 -34.47 -19.49 12.22
CA SER A 560 -35.57 -20.48 12.21
C SER A 560 -35.51 -21.52 13.36
N GLY A 561 -34.36 -21.64 14.04
CA GLY A 561 -34.12 -22.50 15.21
C GLY A 561 -34.12 -21.79 16.59
N GLY A 562 -34.49 -20.50 16.66
CA GLY A 562 -34.85 -19.78 17.88
C GLY A 562 -33.72 -19.21 18.74
N ASN A 563 -32.51 -19.76 18.70
CA ASN A 563 -31.40 -19.28 19.56
C ASN A 563 -30.47 -18.26 18.87
N GLY A 564 -30.55 -18.11 17.54
CA GLY A 564 -29.69 -17.23 16.75
C GLY A 564 -30.44 -16.10 16.04
N PHE A 565 -29.73 -15.40 15.17
CA PHE A 565 -30.28 -14.36 14.30
C PHE A 565 -29.73 -14.45 12.88
N MET A 566 -30.51 -13.94 11.94
CA MET A 566 -30.11 -13.72 10.56
C MET A 566 -29.96 -12.22 10.34
N ALA A 567 -28.99 -11.79 9.54
CA ALA A 567 -28.83 -10.39 9.20
C ALA A 567 -28.23 -10.16 7.81
N THR A 568 -28.55 -9.02 7.22
CA THR A 568 -27.84 -8.48 6.06
C THR A 568 -26.71 -7.58 6.54
N VAL A 569 -25.48 -7.91 6.18
CA VAL A 569 -24.27 -7.22 6.65
C VAL A 569 -23.52 -6.64 5.46
N ASN A 570 -23.24 -5.34 5.52
CA ASN A 570 -22.44 -4.62 4.54
C ASN A 570 -21.20 -4.08 5.22
N TRP A 571 -20.04 -4.19 4.59
CA TRP A 571 -18.80 -3.59 5.09
C TRP A 571 -17.83 -3.32 3.94
N SER A 572 -16.91 -2.41 4.17
CA SER A 572 -15.77 -2.17 3.29
C SER A 572 -14.50 -2.70 3.96
N ALA A 573 -13.57 -3.24 3.18
CA ALA A 573 -12.25 -3.63 3.65
C ALA A 573 -11.17 -3.04 2.76
N THR A 574 -10.03 -2.68 3.37
CA THR A 574 -8.82 -2.33 2.64
C THR A 574 -7.88 -3.51 2.69
N ALA A 575 -7.64 -4.12 1.54
CA ALA A 575 -6.62 -5.13 1.35
C ALA A 575 -5.31 -4.45 0.95
N SER A 576 -4.20 -4.84 1.57
CA SER A 576 -2.85 -4.41 1.21
C SER A 576 -1.97 -5.62 0.90
N GLY A 577 -0.98 -5.43 0.06
CA GLY A 577 0.00 -6.46 -0.24
C GLY A 577 1.26 -5.82 -0.80
N ASN A 578 2.42 -6.18 -0.27
CA ASN A 578 3.68 -5.70 -0.80
C ASN A 578 4.14 -6.63 -1.92
N HIS A 579 4.51 -6.07 -3.07
CA HIS A 579 5.15 -6.80 -4.17
C HIS A 579 6.29 -5.97 -4.75
N TRP A 580 7.47 -6.58 -4.89
CA TRP A 580 8.70 -5.99 -5.45
C TRP A 580 9.05 -4.59 -4.92
N GLY A 581 8.90 -4.38 -3.61
CA GLY A 581 9.25 -3.14 -2.92
C GLY A 581 8.14 -2.09 -2.90
N HIS A 582 6.94 -2.39 -3.41
CA HIS A 582 5.81 -1.46 -3.46
C HIS A 582 4.57 -2.04 -2.78
N PRO A 583 3.90 -1.27 -1.90
CA PRO A 583 2.61 -1.65 -1.35
C PRO A 583 1.52 -1.40 -2.39
N HIS A 584 0.78 -2.44 -2.75
CA HIS A 584 -0.48 -2.33 -3.45
C HIS A 584 -1.61 -2.31 -2.42
N GLN A 585 -2.65 -1.53 -2.69
CA GLN A 585 -3.88 -1.53 -1.89
C GLN A 585 -5.11 -1.63 -2.78
N LYS A 586 -6.13 -2.34 -2.29
CA LYS A 586 -7.45 -2.46 -2.92
C LYS A 586 -8.52 -2.20 -1.86
N ASN A 587 -9.45 -1.30 -2.16
CA ASN A 587 -10.65 -1.12 -1.35
C ASN A 587 -11.79 -1.94 -1.97
N ILE A 588 -12.48 -2.72 -1.15
CA ILE A 588 -13.55 -3.61 -1.61
C ILE A 588 -14.76 -3.47 -0.70
N ARG A 589 -15.94 -3.35 -1.31
CA ARG A 589 -17.23 -3.42 -0.63
C ARG A 589 -17.80 -4.82 -0.70
N PHE A 590 -18.25 -5.30 0.45
CA PHE A 590 -18.88 -6.59 0.62
C PHE A 590 -20.33 -6.42 1.10
N SER A 591 -21.19 -7.32 0.64
CA SER A 591 -22.56 -7.49 1.15
C SER A 591 -22.81 -8.98 1.32
N ALA A 592 -23.27 -9.40 2.51
CA ALA A 592 -23.54 -10.79 2.82
C ALA A 592 -24.82 -10.97 3.63
N LEU A 593 -25.44 -12.14 3.45
CA LEU A 593 -26.44 -12.68 4.39
C LEU A 593 -25.72 -13.60 5.36
N MET A 594 -25.95 -13.43 6.66
CA MET A 594 -25.28 -14.18 7.72
C MET A 594 -26.29 -14.77 8.69
N ASP A 595 -26.10 -16.05 9.03
CA ASP A 595 -26.81 -16.75 10.08
C ASP A 595 -25.86 -16.99 11.26
N VAL A 596 -26.21 -16.45 12.43
CA VAL A 596 -25.35 -16.48 13.61
C VAL A 596 -26.11 -17.12 14.77
N ALA A 597 -25.51 -18.11 15.43
CA ALA A 597 -26.10 -18.80 16.56
C ALA A 597 -25.13 -18.89 17.74
N PRO A 598 -25.65 -18.94 18.99
CA PRO A 598 -24.84 -19.19 20.16
C PRO A 598 -24.59 -20.69 20.31
N ILE A 599 -23.33 -21.07 20.32
CA ILE A 599 -22.85 -22.45 20.42
C ILE A 599 -21.72 -22.46 21.45
N ASP A 600 -21.84 -23.32 22.46
CA ASP A 600 -20.84 -23.49 23.53
C ASP A 600 -20.39 -22.19 24.20
N GLY A 601 -21.33 -21.27 24.44
CA GLY A 601 -21.05 -19.99 25.09
C GLY A 601 -20.34 -18.96 24.20
N SER A 602 -20.30 -19.16 22.88
CA SER A 602 -19.80 -18.19 21.91
C SER A 602 -20.77 -18.01 20.75
N TRP A 603 -20.83 -16.81 20.18
CA TRP A 603 -21.48 -16.56 18.91
C TRP A 603 -20.64 -17.16 17.78
N LYS A 604 -21.27 -17.97 16.94
CA LYS A 604 -20.66 -18.61 15.78
C LYS A 604 -21.53 -18.44 14.55
N LEU A 605 -20.88 -18.38 13.40
CA LEU A 605 -21.53 -18.37 12.10
C LEU A 605 -21.98 -19.80 11.75
N THR A 606 -23.27 -19.95 11.45
CA THR A 606 -23.90 -21.21 11.02
C THR A 606 -24.25 -21.21 9.54
N GLY A 607 -24.15 -20.06 8.88
CA GLY A 607 -24.43 -19.90 7.46
C GLY A 607 -23.98 -18.53 6.97
N MET A 608 -23.49 -18.46 5.74
CA MET A 608 -23.13 -17.20 5.09
C MET A 608 -23.28 -17.31 3.58
N THR A 609 -23.71 -16.21 2.97
CA THR A 609 -23.73 -16.07 1.51
C THR A 609 -23.33 -14.66 1.15
N VAL A 610 -22.19 -14.51 0.47
CA VAL A 610 -21.72 -13.23 -0.03
C VAL A 610 -22.44 -12.92 -1.33
N THR A 611 -23.33 -11.93 -1.24
CA THR A 611 -24.17 -11.46 -2.35
C THR A 611 -23.40 -10.53 -3.29
N THR A 612 -22.40 -9.79 -2.80
CA THR A 612 -21.58 -8.87 -3.61
C THR A 612 -20.21 -8.68 -2.99
N ALA A 613 -19.17 -8.69 -3.82
CA ALA A 613 -17.80 -8.29 -3.48
C ALA A 613 -17.24 -7.49 -4.68
N GLN A 614 -17.14 -6.17 -4.54
CA GLN A 614 -16.77 -5.29 -5.66
C GLN A 614 -15.75 -4.22 -5.23
N PRO A 615 -14.77 -3.89 -6.10
CA PRO A 615 -13.86 -2.78 -5.84
C PRO A 615 -14.61 -1.46 -5.61
N GLU A 616 -14.16 -0.66 -4.65
CA GLU A 616 -14.59 0.74 -4.56
C GLU A 616 -13.99 1.52 -5.74
N THR A 617 -14.82 2.33 -6.40
CA THR A 617 -14.42 3.17 -7.54
C THR A 617 -13.99 4.55 -7.10
#